data_AF-A0A7W7EWY6-F1
#
_entry.id   AF-A0A7W7EWY6-F1
#
_cell.length_a   1.000
_cell.length_b   1.000
_cell.length_c   1.000
_cell.angle_alpha   90.00
_cell.angle_beta   90.00
_cell.angle_gamma   90.00
#
_symmetry.space_group_name_H-M   'P 1'
#
loop_
_entity.id
_entity.type
_entity.pdbx_description
1 polymer ?
#
loop_
_entity_poly.entity_id
_entity_poly.type
_entity_poly.pdbx_seq_one_letter_code
_entity_poly.pdbx_strand_id
1 'polypeptide(L)'
;MSIRRLPSHLVNRIAAGEVVERPASALKELVENALDAGANRIAVRLGEGGLSRIEVVDDGCGMAPDAMALALERHCTSKLPDERIEAVETLGFRGEALPSIASVARLTLESRPLGADGWRRVIDNGALAEEGLAALPPGTRVLVEQLFARVPARRKFLRSSRAEYAACLDVVRRLAMARPEVGFSVEHDGRRVLTVAPAEDRPTRVAALTDRQLADNAVTIDWVREDLVLGGVAGLPTFHRGVADHQYLFVNGRPVRDRLLIGAIRGAYAEMMPRDRHAVVALFLDLPTDQVDVNVHPAKTEVRFRDPALVRGLIVSGLRRALDEAGHRSVQRPAEAALGLWRSEPAPSPMVAEHGSFFAPGSATALPIPLGVRDRPATFNAPPQARAEPAWSPPPQTVSHPLGVARGQIAKTYVVAEAEDGLVLVDQHAAHERLVLERMRAALAGGRIVAQALLLPEVVELEEPACDRLEARIDELAELGLELERFGARAMLVRATPALLGQADPAGLIADLADELAAYDEALSLRERLDHVAATMACHGSVRAGRMLSVAEMNALLREMEATPHSGQCNHGRPTWVKLQMADVEKLFGRK
;
A
#
# COMPACT_ATOMS: atom_id res chain seq x y z
N MET A 1 -47.70 24.98 -4.05
CA MET A 1 -47.93 23.96 -3.01
C MET A 1 -47.84 24.65 -1.65
N SER A 2 -48.75 24.36 -0.71
CA SER A 2 -48.64 24.85 0.67
C SER A 2 -47.77 23.91 1.51
N ILE A 3 -47.01 24.48 2.44
CA ILE A 3 -46.23 23.73 3.43
C ILE A 3 -47.21 22.94 4.31
N ARG A 4 -46.95 21.64 4.53
CA ARG A 4 -47.79 20.78 5.38
C ARG A 4 -46.93 19.81 6.21
N ARG A 5 -47.44 19.41 7.37
CA ARG A 5 -46.82 18.39 8.22
C ARG A 5 -46.94 17.01 7.55
N LEU A 6 -45.85 16.27 7.50
CA LEU A 6 -45.84 14.92 6.93
C LEU A 6 -46.47 13.92 7.93
N PRO A 7 -47.27 12.93 7.46
CA PRO A 7 -47.72 11.83 8.30
C PRO A 7 -46.55 11.04 8.89
N SER A 8 -46.70 10.52 10.11
CA SER A 8 -45.65 9.78 10.84
C SER A 8 -45.05 8.63 10.04
N HIS A 9 -45.86 7.83 9.35
CA HIS A 9 -45.37 6.73 8.50
C HIS A 9 -44.47 7.22 7.34
N LEU A 10 -44.72 8.42 6.81
CA LEU A 10 -43.95 9.00 5.71
C LEU A 10 -42.63 9.58 6.22
N VAL A 11 -42.65 10.27 7.37
CA VAL A 11 -41.44 10.70 8.10
C VAL A 11 -40.56 9.48 8.40
N ASN A 12 -41.17 8.41 8.89
CA ASN A 12 -40.44 7.21 9.27
C ASN A 12 -39.75 6.55 8.07
N ARG A 13 -40.46 6.46 6.95
CA ARG A 13 -39.89 5.99 5.69
C ARG A 13 -38.76 6.87 5.17
N ILE A 14 -38.87 8.20 5.29
CA ILE A 14 -37.82 9.13 4.84
C ILE A 14 -36.56 8.94 5.66
N ALA A 15 -36.67 9.01 7.00
CA ALA A 15 -35.55 8.80 7.92
C ALA A 15 -34.91 7.42 7.77
N ALA A 16 -35.70 6.36 7.54
CA ALA A 16 -35.15 5.03 7.27
C ALA A 16 -34.30 4.98 6.01
N GLY A 17 -34.45 5.93 5.08
CA GLY A 17 -33.62 6.06 3.88
C GLY A 17 -32.29 6.74 4.10
N GLU A 18 -32.21 7.56 5.14
CA GLU A 18 -30.96 8.21 5.56
C GLU A 18 -30.11 7.26 6.41
N VAL A 19 -30.74 6.30 7.10
CA VAL A 19 -30.06 5.34 7.99
C VAL A 19 -29.78 4.00 7.30
N VAL A 20 -30.70 3.49 6.48
CA VAL A 20 -30.59 2.16 5.84
C VAL A 20 -30.77 2.29 4.33
N GLU A 21 -29.64 2.36 3.63
CA GLU A 21 -29.60 2.45 2.16
C GLU A 21 -29.54 1.08 1.49
N ARG A 22 -28.86 0.12 2.11
CA ARG A 22 -28.56 -1.22 1.55
C ARG A 22 -28.35 -2.27 2.66
N PRO A 23 -28.33 -3.58 2.35
CA PRO A 23 -28.08 -4.65 3.32
C PRO A 23 -26.87 -4.43 4.23
N ALA A 24 -25.74 -3.97 3.66
CA ALA A 24 -24.51 -3.73 4.42
C ALA A 24 -24.68 -2.64 5.50
N SER A 25 -25.50 -1.62 5.27
CA SER A 25 -25.79 -0.57 6.26
C SER A 25 -26.58 -1.14 7.43
N ALA A 26 -27.62 -1.95 7.16
CA ALA A 26 -28.37 -2.63 8.21
C ALA A 26 -27.46 -3.57 9.01
N LEU A 27 -26.65 -4.38 8.33
CA LEU A 27 -25.72 -5.30 8.98
C LEU A 27 -24.72 -4.57 9.88
N LYS A 28 -24.14 -3.46 9.40
CA LYS A 28 -23.22 -2.62 10.19
C LYS A 28 -23.87 -2.22 11.50
N GLU A 29 -25.06 -1.62 11.46
CA GLU A 29 -25.72 -1.14 12.67
C GLU A 29 -26.07 -2.27 13.64
N LEU A 30 -26.47 -3.45 13.13
CA LEU A 30 -26.76 -4.60 13.98
C LEU A 30 -25.50 -5.15 14.68
N VAL A 31 -24.37 -5.22 13.96
CA VAL A 31 -23.09 -5.68 14.54
C VAL A 31 -22.54 -4.65 15.51
N GLU A 32 -22.64 -3.35 15.22
CA GLU A 32 -22.27 -2.28 16.15
C GLU A 32 -23.10 -2.33 17.44
N ASN A 33 -24.41 -2.64 17.35
CA ASN A 33 -25.24 -2.85 18.53
C ASN A 33 -24.82 -4.05 19.37
N ALA A 34 -24.42 -5.16 18.74
CA ALA A 34 -23.88 -6.31 19.45
C ALA A 34 -22.56 -5.99 20.17
N LEU A 35 -21.67 -5.21 19.53
CA LEU A 35 -20.42 -4.75 20.14
C LEU A 35 -20.68 -3.82 21.33
N ASP A 36 -21.60 -2.87 21.19
CA ASP A 36 -21.99 -1.96 22.27
C ASP A 36 -22.69 -2.71 23.43
N ALA A 37 -23.29 -3.88 23.17
CA ALA A 37 -23.87 -4.76 24.19
C ALA A 37 -22.82 -5.62 24.94
N GLY A 38 -21.54 -5.44 24.64
CA GLY A 38 -20.44 -6.17 25.30
C GLY A 38 -20.28 -7.61 24.84
N ALA A 39 -20.69 -7.94 23.61
CA ALA A 39 -20.56 -9.29 23.07
C ALA A 39 -19.08 -9.71 22.91
N ASN A 40 -18.79 -10.96 23.27
CA ASN A 40 -17.49 -11.60 23.04
C ASN A 40 -17.48 -12.43 21.75
N ARG A 41 -18.67 -12.83 21.26
CA ARG A 41 -18.86 -13.59 20.03
C ARG A 41 -20.03 -13.05 19.24
N ILE A 42 -19.79 -12.81 17.95
CA ILE A 42 -20.81 -12.38 17.00
C ILE A 42 -20.86 -13.35 15.81
N ALA A 43 -22.05 -13.89 15.53
CA ALA A 43 -22.31 -14.74 14.39
C ALA A 43 -23.25 -14.05 13.40
N VAL A 44 -22.84 -13.98 12.14
CA VAL A 44 -23.60 -13.37 11.05
C VAL A 44 -23.99 -14.44 10.04
N ARG A 45 -25.27 -14.50 9.67
CA ARG A 45 -25.74 -15.34 8.56
C ARG A 45 -26.41 -14.49 7.48
N LEU A 46 -25.97 -14.66 6.24
CA LEU A 46 -26.46 -13.93 5.08
C LEU A 46 -27.12 -14.89 4.09
N GLY A 47 -28.29 -14.50 3.58
CA GLY A 47 -28.96 -15.16 2.45
C GLY A 47 -28.98 -14.24 1.24
N GLU A 48 -28.61 -14.75 0.06
CA GLU A 48 -28.52 -13.98 -1.20
C GLU A 48 -27.79 -12.64 -1.04
N GLY A 49 -26.65 -12.64 -0.33
CA GLY A 49 -25.86 -11.43 -0.07
C GLY A 49 -26.52 -10.40 0.85
N GLY A 50 -27.49 -10.83 1.66
CA GLY A 50 -28.25 -9.98 2.58
C GLY A 50 -29.59 -9.50 2.01
N LEU A 51 -29.95 -9.88 0.78
CA LEU A 51 -31.21 -9.51 0.14
C LEU A 51 -32.40 -10.29 0.70
N SER A 52 -32.24 -11.61 0.86
CA SER A 52 -33.29 -12.46 1.39
C SER A 52 -33.28 -12.49 2.91
N ARG A 53 -32.08 -12.46 3.51
CA ARG A 53 -31.88 -12.63 4.96
C ARG A 53 -30.59 -11.99 5.47
N ILE A 54 -30.70 -11.26 6.59
CA ILE A 54 -29.57 -10.85 7.45
C ILE A 54 -29.89 -11.31 8.86
N GLU A 55 -29.04 -12.15 9.45
CA GLU A 55 -29.16 -12.56 10.85
C GLU A 55 -27.87 -12.24 11.60
N VAL A 56 -28.00 -11.57 12.73
CA VAL A 56 -26.91 -11.30 13.68
C VAL A 56 -27.27 -11.91 15.02
N VAL A 57 -26.38 -12.74 15.56
CA VAL A 57 -26.51 -13.37 16.87
C VAL A 57 -25.30 -13.00 17.70
N ASP A 58 -25.52 -12.54 18.92
CA ASP A 58 -24.48 -12.16 19.87
C ASP A 58 -24.72 -12.78 21.26
N ASP A 59 -23.67 -12.82 22.06
CA ASP A 59 -23.68 -13.24 23.46
C ASP A 59 -23.58 -12.05 24.44
N GLY A 60 -24.07 -10.87 24.02
CA GLY A 60 -24.06 -9.66 24.84
C GLY A 60 -25.05 -9.69 26.01
N CYS A 61 -25.29 -8.53 26.63
CA CYS A 61 -26.12 -8.42 27.85
C CYS A 61 -27.61 -8.78 27.66
N GLY A 62 -28.13 -8.74 26.44
CA GLY A 62 -29.54 -8.97 26.13
C GLY A 62 -30.46 -7.83 26.57
N MET A 63 -31.76 -7.97 26.30
CA MET A 63 -32.80 -6.98 26.59
C MET A 63 -34.04 -7.65 27.17
N ALA A 64 -34.61 -7.05 28.21
CA ALA A 64 -35.91 -7.42 28.74
C ALA A 64 -37.05 -6.99 27.80
N PRO A 65 -38.28 -7.54 27.92
CA PRO A 65 -39.38 -7.27 26.97
C PRO A 65 -39.76 -5.79 26.83
N ASP A 66 -39.71 -5.03 27.93
CA ASP A 66 -39.94 -3.59 27.98
C ASP A 66 -38.81 -2.80 27.30
N ALA A 67 -37.55 -3.17 27.54
CA ALA A 67 -36.40 -2.60 26.86
C ALA A 67 -36.42 -2.90 25.35
N MET A 68 -36.86 -4.09 24.93
CA MET A 68 -37.05 -4.43 23.52
C MET A 68 -38.13 -3.55 22.87
N ALA A 69 -39.19 -3.20 23.60
CA ALA A 69 -40.21 -2.27 23.12
C ALA A 69 -39.59 -0.90 22.83
N LEU A 70 -38.87 -0.36 23.82
CA LEU A 70 -38.20 0.94 23.72
C LEU A 70 -37.12 0.94 22.62
N ALA A 71 -36.37 -0.13 22.44
CA ALA A 71 -35.35 -0.24 21.39
C ALA A 71 -35.92 -0.21 19.96
N LEU A 72 -37.24 -0.48 19.80
CA LEU A 72 -37.97 -0.39 18.54
C LEU A 72 -38.75 0.93 18.39
N GLU A 73 -38.65 1.82 19.38
CA GLU A 73 -39.12 3.20 19.28
C GLU A 73 -37.99 4.13 18.82
N ARG A 74 -38.37 5.26 18.22
CA ARG A 74 -37.41 6.27 17.73
C ARG A 74 -36.91 7.14 18.85
N HIS A 75 -35.69 7.65 18.69
CA HIS A 75 -35.03 8.52 19.67
C HIS A 75 -34.85 7.89 21.06
N CYS A 76 -34.84 6.56 21.15
CA CYS A 76 -34.61 5.83 22.39
C CYS A 76 -33.20 5.20 22.37
N THR A 77 -32.35 5.54 23.34
CA THR A 77 -31.01 4.98 23.46
C THR A 77 -30.57 4.87 24.92
N SER A 78 -29.78 3.84 25.22
CA SER A 78 -29.10 3.66 26.52
C SER A 78 -27.65 4.16 26.52
N LYS A 79 -27.18 4.71 25.39
CA LYS A 79 -25.74 4.92 25.11
C LYS A 79 -25.26 6.36 25.36
N LEU A 80 -26.10 7.20 25.97
CA LEU A 80 -25.80 8.61 26.30
C LEU A 80 -26.18 8.91 27.76
N PRO A 81 -25.39 8.46 28.76
CA PRO A 81 -25.73 8.64 30.17
C PRO A 81 -25.74 10.12 30.63
N ASP A 82 -25.02 11.01 29.95
CA ASP A 82 -24.89 12.44 30.31
C ASP A 82 -25.34 13.43 29.21
N GLU A 83 -26.07 12.98 28.17
CA GLU A 83 -26.48 13.81 27.02
C GLU A 83 -25.32 14.47 26.21
N ARG A 84 -24.05 14.18 26.54
CA ARG A 84 -22.87 14.74 25.88
C ARG A 84 -22.56 14.04 24.55
N ILE A 85 -23.01 14.66 23.46
CA ILE A 85 -22.76 14.19 22.07
C ILE A 85 -21.26 14.30 21.68
N GLU A 86 -20.50 15.14 22.37
CA GLU A 86 -19.08 15.44 22.07
C GLU A 86 -18.11 14.35 22.59
N ALA A 87 -18.56 13.45 23.48
CA ALA A 87 -17.74 12.43 24.14
C ALA A 87 -18.29 11.00 23.94
N VAL A 88 -18.68 10.66 22.70
CA VAL A 88 -19.31 9.37 22.41
C VAL A 88 -18.27 8.25 22.30
N GLU A 89 -18.24 7.38 23.30
CA GLU A 89 -17.40 6.17 23.32
C GLU A 89 -18.03 4.96 22.58
N THR A 90 -19.35 5.00 22.33
CA THR A 90 -20.08 3.90 21.68
C THR A 90 -20.16 4.04 20.16
N LEU A 91 -20.34 2.92 19.45
CA LEU A 91 -20.40 2.93 17.98
C LEU A 91 -21.72 3.55 17.49
N GLY A 92 -22.84 3.20 18.14
CA GLY A 92 -24.16 3.81 17.95
C GLY A 92 -24.55 4.75 19.10
N PHE A 93 -25.29 5.83 18.80
CA PHE A 93 -25.78 6.76 19.85
C PHE A 93 -27.12 7.43 19.50
N ARG A 94 -27.66 7.24 18.29
CA ARG A 94 -28.83 8.00 17.80
C ARG A 94 -30.18 7.40 18.16
N GLY A 95 -30.24 6.12 18.56
CA GLY A 95 -31.51 5.44 18.85
C GLY A 95 -32.42 5.21 17.61
N GLU A 96 -31.86 5.28 16.39
CA GLU A 96 -32.66 5.25 15.15
C GLU A 96 -32.49 3.96 14.31
N ALA A 97 -31.49 3.13 14.60
CA ALA A 97 -31.11 2.02 13.72
C ALA A 97 -32.18 0.92 13.63
N LEU A 98 -32.50 0.27 14.75
CA LEU A 98 -33.52 -0.78 14.82
C LEU A 98 -34.91 -0.33 14.33
N PRO A 99 -35.48 0.81 14.78
CA PRO A 99 -36.77 1.28 14.27
C PRO A 99 -36.73 1.59 12.77
N SER A 100 -35.61 2.11 12.25
CA SER A 100 -35.45 2.36 10.82
C SER A 100 -35.46 1.07 10.01
N ILE A 101 -34.70 0.05 10.43
CA ILE A 101 -34.69 -1.27 9.79
C ILE A 101 -36.09 -1.89 9.84
N ALA A 102 -36.73 -1.89 11.02
CA ALA A 102 -38.05 -2.48 11.22
C ALA A 102 -39.14 -1.81 10.37
N SER A 103 -38.99 -0.53 10.01
CA SER A 103 -39.95 0.20 9.16
C SER A 103 -39.94 -0.19 7.68
N VAL A 104 -38.88 -0.88 7.22
CA VAL A 104 -38.66 -1.22 5.80
C VAL A 104 -38.37 -2.71 5.56
N ALA A 105 -38.52 -3.53 6.59
CA ALA A 105 -38.27 -4.97 6.55
C ALA A 105 -39.24 -5.71 7.50
N ARG A 106 -39.21 -7.04 7.44
CA ARG A 106 -39.74 -7.89 8.51
C ARG A 106 -38.58 -8.19 9.48
N LEU A 107 -38.63 -7.61 10.67
CA LEU A 107 -37.60 -7.73 11.70
C LEU A 107 -38.12 -8.63 12.83
N THR A 108 -37.39 -9.70 13.13
CA THR A 108 -37.57 -10.52 14.33
C THR A 108 -36.43 -10.21 15.29
N LEU A 109 -36.77 -9.73 16.48
CA LEU A 109 -35.86 -9.49 17.60
C LEU A 109 -36.13 -10.54 18.67
N GLU A 110 -35.15 -11.38 18.96
CA GLU A 110 -35.17 -12.32 20.08
C GLU A 110 -34.06 -11.92 21.05
N SER A 111 -34.35 -11.80 22.33
CA SER A 111 -33.33 -11.41 23.31
C SER A 111 -33.60 -12.05 24.66
N ARG A 112 -32.52 -12.34 25.40
CA ARG A 112 -32.59 -12.92 26.75
C ARG A 112 -31.47 -12.36 27.63
N PRO A 113 -31.81 -11.56 28.66
CA PRO A 113 -30.87 -11.20 29.71
C PRO A 113 -30.43 -12.43 30.52
N LEU A 114 -29.24 -12.37 31.14
CA LEU A 114 -28.79 -13.44 32.03
C LEU A 114 -29.74 -13.58 33.22
N GLY A 115 -30.26 -14.80 33.44
CA GLY A 115 -31.18 -15.10 34.55
C GLY A 115 -32.65 -14.75 34.31
N ALA A 116 -33.03 -14.32 33.10
CA ALA A 116 -34.41 -14.05 32.71
C ALA A 116 -34.90 -15.00 31.60
N ASP A 117 -36.22 -15.03 31.39
CA ASP A 117 -36.82 -15.73 30.26
C ASP A 117 -36.54 -14.98 28.94
N GLY A 118 -36.39 -15.76 27.87
CA GLY A 118 -36.20 -15.19 26.53
C GLY A 118 -37.50 -14.65 25.95
N TRP A 119 -37.41 -13.55 25.22
CA TRP A 119 -38.56 -12.91 24.58
C TRP A 119 -38.32 -12.70 23.09
N ARG A 120 -39.40 -12.76 22.31
CA ARG A 120 -39.42 -12.52 20.88
C ARG A 120 -40.42 -11.44 20.54
N ARG A 121 -40.03 -10.56 19.61
CA ARG A 121 -40.89 -9.55 19.01
C ARG A 121 -40.67 -9.49 17.51
N VAL A 122 -41.75 -9.51 16.74
CA VAL A 122 -41.74 -9.46 15.27
C VAL A 122 -42.42 -8.19 14.82
N ILE A 123 -41.69 -7.36 14.08
CA ILE A 123 -42.19 -6.13 13.46
C ILE A 123 -42.21 -6.34 11.94
N ASP A 124 -43.35 -6.09 11.30
CA ASP A 124 -43.50 -6.09 9.84
C ASP A 124 -43.74 -4.65 9.36
N ASN A 125 -42.72 -4.04 8.75
CA ASN A 125 -42.78 -2.69 8.19
C ASN A 125 -43.32 -1.64 9.17
N GLY A 126 -42.81 -1.69 10.42
CA GLY A 126 -43.13 -0.76 11.50
C GLY A 126 -44.38 -1.13 12.33
N ALA A 127 -45.11 -2.17 11.96
CA ALA A 127 -46.25 -2.67 12.74
C ALA A 127 -45.87 -3.91 13.55
N LEU A 128 -46.29 -3.97 14.81
CA LEU A 128 -46.15 -5.19 15.62
C LEU A 128 -47.00 -6.32 15.02
N ALA A 129 -46.35 -7.42 14.67
CA ALA A 129 -47.00 -8.60 14.09
C ALA A 129 -47.21 -9.71 15.13
N GLU A 130 -46.16 -10.03 15.90
CA GLU A 130 -46.16 -11.12 16.88
C GLU A 130 -45.25 -10.77 18.05
N GLU A 131 -45.58 -11.23 19.26
CA GLU A 131 -44.69 -11.19 20.42
C GLU A 131 -44.98 -12.35 21.38
N GLY A 132 -43.97 -12.78 22.16
CA GLY A 132 -44.12 -13.84 23.14
C GLY A 132 -42.79 -14.43 23.64
N LEU A 133 -42.89 -15.52 24.40
CA LEU A 133 -41.72 -16.23 24.93
C LEU A 133 -40.90 -16.90 23.82
N ALA A 134 -39.58 -16.94 24.01
CA ALA A 134 -38.64 -17.54 23.08
C ALA A 134 -37.54 -18.33 23.79
N ALA A 135 -37.13 -19.44 23.19
CA ALA A 135 -36.05 -20.28 23.69
C ALA A 135 -34.73 -19.94 22.97
N LEU A 136 -33.84 -19.23 23.66
CA LEU A 136 -32.51 -18.84 23.19
C LEU A 136 -31.52 -18.78 24.36
N PRO A 137 -30.19 -18.92 24.13
CA PRO A 137 -29.16 -18.61 25.14
C PRO A 137 -29.16 -17.12 25.52
N PRO A 138 -28.43 -16.68 26.57
CA PRO A 138 -28.31 -15.26 26.89
C PRO A 138 -27.66 -14.52 25.72
N GLY A 139 -28.12 -13.29 25.46
CA GLY A 139 -27.70 -12.48 24.33
C GLY A 139 -28.88 -12.08 23.43
N THR A 140 -28.57 -11.67 22.21
CA THR A 140 -29.58 -11.16 21.25
C THR A 140 -29.42 -11.83 19.89
N ARG A 141 -30.56 -12.06 19.23
CA ARG A 141 -30.67 -12.48 17.83
C ARG A 141 -31.58 -11.51 17.09
N VAL A 142 -31.05 -10.88 16.05
CA VAL A 142 -31.81 -10.02 15.14
C VAL A 142 -31.85 -10.65 13.76
N LEU A 143 -33.04 -10.94 13.27
CA LEU A 143 -33.30 -11.47 11.94
C LEU A 143 -34.05 -10.44 11.11
N VAL A 144 -33.48 -10.04 9.99
CA VAL A 144 -34.06 -9.11 9.01
C VAL A 144 -34.34 -9.86 7.72
N GLU A 145 -35.60 -9.86 7.32
CA GLU A 145 -36.09 -10.50 6.10
C GLU A 145 -36.85 -9.49 5.24
N GLN A 146 -36.99 -9.77 3.95
CA GLN A 146 -37.82 -8.97 3.03
C GLN A 146 -37.45 -7.47 3.01
N LEU A 147 -36.16 -7.15 3.09
CA LEU A 147 -35.67 -5.77 3.09
C LEU A 147 -36.14 -5.02 1.83
N PHE A 148 -36.77 -3.87 2.03
CA PHE A 148 -37.39 -3.03 1.00
C PHE A 148 -38.51 -3.69 0.18
N ALA A 149 -39.09 -4.81 0.63
CA ALA A 149 -40.15 -5.50 -0.11
C ALA A 149 -41.38 -4.60 -0.34
N ARG A 150 -41.75 -3.75 0.64
CA ARG A 150 -42.84 -2.77 0.53
C ARG A 150 -42.37 -1.38 0.09
N VAL A 151 -41.11 -1.24 -0.35
CA VAL A 151 -40.52 0.03 -0.83
C VAL A 151 -39.89 -0.19 -2.23
N PRO A 152 -40.70 -0.32 -3.29
CA PRO A 152 -40.23 -0.76 -4.61
C PRO A 152 -39.15 0.16 -5.22
N ALA A 153 -39.24 1.46 -4.96
CA ALA A 153 -38.25 2.43 -5.42
C ALA A 153 -36.85 2.08 -4.90
N ARG A 154 -36.69 1.79 -3.59
CA ARG A 154 -35.40 1.40 -3.01
C ARG A 154 -34.93 0.02 -3.45
N ARG A 155 -35.87 -0.92 -3.56
CA ARG A 155 -35.56 -2.27 -4.03
C ARG A 155 -34.91 -2.27 -5.42
N LYS A 156 -35.27 -1.31 -6.29
CA LYS A 156 -34.65 -1.14 -7.62
C LYS A 156 -33.20 -0.62 -7.59
N PHE A 157 -32.78 0.04 -6.50
CA PHE A 157 -31.41 0.55 -6.34
C PHE A 157 -30.45 -0.47 -5.70
N LEU A 158 -30.97 -1.60 -5.21
CA LEU A 158 -30.14 -2.70 -4.72
C LEU A 158 -29.27 -3.23 -5.85
N ARG A 159 -28.00 -3.50 -5.56
CA ARG A 159 -27.09 -4.11 -6.54
C ARG A 159 -27.32 -5.62 -6.62
N SER A 160 -26.53 -6.30 -7.43
CA SER A 160 -26.56 -7.77 -7.49
C SER A 160 -26.24 -8.40 -6.14
N SER A 161 -26.79 -9.59 -5.88
CA SER A 161 -26.52 -10.40 -4.67
C SER A 161 -25.02 -10.50 -4.37
N ARG A 162 -24.18 -10.71 -5.39
CA ARG A 162 -22.72 -10.75 -5.24
C ARG A 162 -22.12 -9.42 -4.75
N ALA A 163 -22.61 -8.28 -5.25
CA ALA A 163 -22.11 -6.96 -4.85
C ALA A 163 -22.58 -6.56 -3.45
N GLU A 164 -23.79 -6.96 -3.04
CA GLU A 164 -24.29 -6.76 -1.68
C GLU A 164 -23.57 -7.65 -0.68
N TYR A 165 -23.33 -8.92 -1.04
CA TYR A 165 -22.50 -9.83 -0.25
C TYR A 165 -21.11 -9.26 0.01
N ALA A 166 -20.42 -8.78 -1.04
CA ALA A 166 -19.08 -8.21 -0.91
C ALA A 166 -19.06 -7.01 0.05
N ALA A 167 -20.08 -6.15 -0.01
CA ALA A 167 -20.20 -5.01 0.89
C ALA A 167 -20.48 -5.44 2.34
N CYS A 168 -21.35 -6.43 2.55
CA CYS A 168 -21.61 -6.99 3.88
C CYS A 168 -20.35 -7.62 4.49
N LEU A 169 -19.59 -8.37 3.68
CA LEU A 169 -18.36 -9.00 4.13
C LEU A 169 -17.28 -7.96 4.48
N ASP A 170 -17.14 -6.89 3.70
CA ASP A 170 -16.21 -5.79 4.01
C ASP A 170 -16.55 -5.10 5.34
N VAL A 171 -17.84 -4.88 5.63
CA VAL A 171 -18.30 -4.35 6.93
C VAL A 171 -17.87 -5.25 8.07
N VAL A 172 -18.15 -6.57 7.99
CA VAL A 172 -17.78 -7.50 9.06
C VAL A 172 -16.27 -7.60 9.21
N ARG A 173 -15.50 -7.62 8.12
CA ARG A 173 -14.02 -7.61 8.18
C ARG A 173 -13.50 -6.39 8.91
N ARG A 174 -14.00 -5.19 8.59
CA ARG A 174 -13.61 -3.94 9.25
C ARG A 174 -13.88 -4.00 10.75
N LEU A 175 -15.08 -4.39 11.15
CA LEU A 175 -15.43 -4.48 12.57
C LEU A 175 -14.62 -5.57 13.30
N ALA A 176 -14.36 -6.70 12.64
CA ALA A 176 -13.54 -7.79 13.19
C ALA A 176 -12.05 -7.44 13.33
N MET A 177 -11.53 -6.51 12.52
CA MET A 177 -10.20 -5.93 12.68
C MET A 177 -10.15 -4.91 13.82
N ALA A 178 -11.18 -4.08 13.92
CA ALA A 178 -11.28 -3.04 14.96
C ALA A 178 -11.34 -3.62 16.37
N ARG A 179 -12.00 -4.77 16.54
CA ARG A 179 -12.28 -5.41 17.84
C ARG A 179 -11.64 -6.81 17.92
N PRO A 180 -10.30 -6.93 18.00
CA PRO A 180 -9.61 -8.22 18.04
C PRO A 180 -10.00 -9.08 19.25
N GLU A 181 -10.45 -8.47 20.34
CA GLU A 181 -10.95 -9.16 21.53
C GLU A 181 -12.25 -9.94 21.26
N VAL A 182 -13.01 -9.60 20.21
CA VAL A 182 -14.28 -10.24 19.84
C VAL A 182 -14.08 -11.28 18.74
N GLY A 183 -14.72 -12.44 18.89
CA GLY A 183 -14.75 -13.49 17.87
C GLY A 183 -15.88 -13.27 16.86
N PHE A 184 -15.58 -13.45 15.57
CA PHE A 184 -16.57 -13.29 14.49
C PHE A 184 -16.69 -14.56 13.66
N SER A 185 -17.92 -14.87 13.24
CA SER A 185 -18.17 -15.88 12.21
C SER A 185 -19.19 -15.38 11.19
N VAL A 186 -18.95 -15.66 9.91
CA VAL A 186 -19.87 -15.32 8.83
C VAL A 186 -20.21 -16.57 8.03
N GLU A 187 -21.51 -16.79 7.83
CA GLU A 187 -22.07 -17.82 6.95
C GLU A 187 -22.83 -17.14 5.81
N HIS A 188 -22.61 -17.60 4.58
CA HIS A 188 -23.32 -17.12 3.39
C HIS A 188 -23.89 -18.32 2.63
N ASP A 189 -25.21 -18.35 2.48
CA ASP A 189 -25.96 -19.43 1.81
C ASP A 189 -25.57 -20.84 2.30
N GLY A 190 -25.47 -21.00 3.62
CA GLY A 190 -25.16 -22.28 4.29
C GLY A 190 -23.66 -22.60 4.40
N ARG A 191 -22.79 -21.81 3.78
CA ARG A 191 -21.34 -22.02 3.83
C ARG A 191 -20.66 -21.02 4.76
N ARG A 192 -19.82 -21.51 5.67
CA ARG A 192 -18.98 -20.67 6.51
C ARG A 192 -17.84 -20.05 5.67
N VAL A 193 -17.77 -18.72 5.65
CA VAL A 193 -16.84 -17.95 4.80
C VAL A 193 -15.79 -17.15 5.58
N LEU A 194 -16.06 -16.84 6.84
CA LEU A 194 -15.13 -16.12 7.73
C LEU A 194 -15.26 -16.68 9.14
N THR A 195 -14.13 -16.88 9.82
CA THR A 195 -14.10 -17.22 11.24
C THR A 195 -12.80 -16.70 11.83
N VAL A 196 -12.91 -15.93 12.91
CA VAL A 196 -11.77 -15.46 13.72
C VAL A 196 -12.09 -15.66 15.21
N ALA A 197 -11.11 -16.15 15.97
CA ALA A 197 -11.26 -16.41 17.40
C ALA A 197 -11.13 -15.12 18.20
N PRO A 198 -11.79 -14.96 19.36
CA PRO A 198 -11.56 -13.79 20.23
C PRO A 198 -10.12 -13.71 20.74
N ALA A 199 -9.68 -12.50 21.10
CA ALA A 199 -8.38 -12.20 21.72
C ALA A 199 -7.14 -12.65 20.91
N GLU A 200 -7.22 -12.54 19.59
CA GLU A 200 -6.08 -12.76 18.69
C GLU A 200 -5.21 -11.49 18.64
N ASP A 201 -3.90 -11.64 18.44
CA ASP A 201 -3.04 -10.50 18.24
C ASP A 201 -3.44 -9.75 16.95
N ARG A 202 -3.36 -8.42 17.00
CA ARG A 202 -3.85 -7.55 15.93
C ARG A 202 -3.19 -7.85 14.57
N PRO A 203 -1.86 -8.10 14.46
CA PRO A 203 -1.25 -8.45 13.19
C PRO A 203 -1.79 -9.76 12.58
N THR A 204 -1.89 -10.82 13.38
CA THR A 204 -2.46 -12.11 12.93
C THR A 204 -3.92 -11.95 12.51
N ARG A 205 -4.72 -11.20 13.29
CA ARG A 205 -6.11 -10.87 12.95
C ARG A 205 -6.22 -10.18 11.59
N VAL A 206 -5.38 -9.18 11.33
CA VAL A 206 -5.38 -8.45 10.04
C VAL A 206 -4.99 -9.39 8.90
N ALA A 207 -3.94 -10.20 9.04
CA ALA A 207 -3.53 -11.17 8.02
C ALA A 207 -4.64 -12.20 7.73
N ALA A 208 -5.31 -12.72 8.76
CA ALA A 208 -6.41 -13.67 8.62
C ALA A 208 -7.62 -13.08 7.84
N LEU A 209 -7.86 -11.77 7.97
CA LEU A 209 -9.00 -11.08 7.35
C LEU A 209 -8.71 -10.44 5.99
N THR A 210 -7.42 -10.31 5.63
CA THR A 210 -6.97 -9.70 4.38
C THR A 210 -6.37 -10.74 3.43
N ASP A 211 -5.12 -11.10 3.68
CA ASP A 211 -4.33 -12.08 2.95
C ASP A 211 -3.36 -12.77 3.91
N ARG A 212 -3.28 -14.10 3.86
CA ARG A 212 -2.37 -14.87 4.72
C ARG A 212 -0.90 -14.56 4.46
N GLN A 213 -0.55 -14.19 3.23
CA GLN A 213 0.82 -13.81 2.86
C GLN A 213 1.25 -12.48 3.49
N LEU A 214 0.30 -11.68 4.00
CA LEU A 214 0.62 -10.41 4.66
C LEU A 214 1.48 -10.64 5.90
N ALA A 215 1.29 -11.74 6.64
CA ALA A 215 2.07 -12.03 7.85
C ALA A 215 3.59 -12.10 7.59
N ASP A 216 3.98 -12.64 6.43
CA ASP A 216 5.39 -12.76 6.02
C ASP A 216 5.90 -11.54 5.24
N ASN A 217 5.00 -10.65 4.81
CA ASN A 217 5.29 -9.52 3.93
C ASN A 217 4.82 -8.19 4.51
N ALA A 218 4.83 -8.05 5.84
CA ALA A 218 4.42 -6.83 6.51
C ALA A 218 5.31 -6.46 7.68
N VAL A 219 5.21 -5.20 8.08
CA VAL A 219 5.81 -4.63 9.27
C VAL A 219 4.71 -4.22 10.24
N THR A 220 4.98 -4.37 11.53
CA THR A 220 4.13 -3.84 12.59
C THR A 220 4.48 -2.39 12.84
N ILE A 221 3.45 -1.57 13.02
CA ILE A 221 3.58 -0.15 13.36
C ILE A 221 3.15 -0.01 14.81
N ASP A 222 3.99 0.64 15.60
CA ASP A 222 3.72 1.05 16.96
C ASP A 222 4.45 2.37 17.20
N TRP A 223 3.73 3.47 17.06
CA TRP A 223 4.31 4.80 17.05
C TRP A 223 3.47 5.77 17.86
N VAL A 224 4.12 6.59 18.68
CA VAL A 224 3.47 7.57 19.56
C VAL A 224 4.06 8.94 19.28
N ARG A 225 3.19 9.94 19.10
CA ARG A 225 3.59 11.35 19.00
C ARG A 225 2.59 12.19 19.78
N GLU A 226 3.09 12.91 20.78
CA GLU A 226 2.24 13.68 21.70
C GLU A 226 1.23 12.73 22.37
N ASP A 227 -0.07 12.96 22.21
CA ASP A 227 -1.16 12.13 22.71
C ASP A 227 -1.82 11.25 21.62
N LEU A 228 -1.25 11.22 20.41
CA LEU A 228 -1.69 10.35 19.33
C LEU A 228 -0.87 9.05 19.29
N VAL A 229 -1.57 7.93 19.15
CA VAL A 229 -0.99 6.60 18.99
C VAL A 229 -1.37 6.05 17.63
N LEU A 230 -0.37 5.66 16.84
CA LEU A 230 -0.53 4.97 15.57
C LEU A 230 -0.04 3.53 15.72
N GLY A 231 -0.98 2.60 15.75
CA GLY A 231 -0.72 1.17 15.66
C GLY A 231 -1.08 0.61 14.28
N GLY A 232 -0.58 -0.57 13.94
CA GLY A 232 -1.10 -1.30 12.79
C GLY A 232 -0.14 -2.25 12.09
N VAL A 233 -0.52 -2.60 10.87
CA VAL A 233 0.24 -3.47 9.97
C VAL A 233 0.35 -2.80 8.61
N ALA A 234 1.57 -2.73 8.09
CA ALA A 234 1.86 -2.20 6.77
C ALA A 234 2.57 -3.25 5.92
N GLY A 235 1.99 -3.60 4.77
CA GLY A 235 2.65 -4.46 3.80
C GLY A 235 3.93 -3.83 3.28
N LEU A 236 4.96 -4.65 3.05
CA LEU A 236 6.17 -4.21 2.37
C LEU A 236 5.81 -3.67 0.97
N PRO A 237 6.60 -2.73 0.40
CA PRO A 237 6.24 -2.13 -0.88
C PRO A 237 6.18 -3.13 -2.06
N THR A 238 6.91 -4.25 -1.92
CA THR A 238 6.86 -5.40 -2.84
C THR A 238 5.56 -6.21 -2.73
N PHE A 239 4.83 -6.08 -1.62
CA PHE A 239 3.54 -6.74 -1.39
C PHE A 239 2.39 -5.74 -1.56
N HIS A 240 1.99 -5.57 -2.81
CA HIS A 240 1.01 -4.56 -3.23
C HIS A 240 -0.11 -5.16 -4.08
N ARG A 241 -1.19 -4.40 -4.24
CA ARG A 241 -2.36 -4.78 -5.04
C ARG A 241 -2.59 -3.78 -6.17
N GLY A 242 -3.29 -4.22 -7.22
CA GLY A 242 -3.73 -3.33 -8.30
C GLY A 242 -4.95 -2.47 -7.96
N VAL A 243 -5.56 -2.68 -6.79
CA VAL A 243 -6.72 -1.92 -6.30
C VAL A 243 -6.55 -1.62 -4.82
N ALA A 244 -7.12 -0.51 -4.34
CA ALA A 244 -7.05 -0.07 -2.94
C ALA A 244 -8.05 -0.78 -2.01
N ASP A 245 -8.39 -2.05 -2.30
CA ASP A 245 -9.44 -2.79 -1.58
C ASP A 245 -9.00 -3.25 -0.18
N HIS A 246 -7.69 -3.36 0.07
CA HIS A 246 -7.11 -3.76 1.36
C HIS A 246 -6.42 -2.59 2.10
N GLN A 247 -7.05 -1.42 2.10
CA GLN A 247 -6.66 -0.29 2.93
C GLN A 247 -7.71 -0.10 4.03
N TYR A 248 -7.34 -0.47 5.25
CA TYR A 248 -8.20 -0.40 6.43
C TYR A 248 -7.68 0.68 7.36
N LEU A 249 -8.57 1.58 7.74
CA LEU A 249 -8.27 2.75 8.55
C LEU A 249 -9.26 2.77 9.69
N PHE A 250 -8.76 2.94 10.90
CA PHE A 250 -9.54 2.99 12.12
C PHE A 250 -9.14 4.20 12.94
N VAL A 251 -10.14 4.91 13.49
CA VAL A 251 -9.95 6.04 14.40
C VAL A 251 -10.74 5.75 15.66
N ASN A 252 -10.07 5.63 16.81
CA ASN A 252 -10.68 5.24 18.09
C ASN A 252 -11.58 3.99 17.95
N GLY A 253 -11.07 2.96 17.27
CA GLY A 253 -11.80 1.71 17.00
C GLY A 253 -12.95 1.81 15.97
N ARG A 254 -13.23 2.98 15.39
CA ARG A 254 -14.24 3.14 14.33
C ARG A 254 -13.61 2.98 12.94
N PRO A 255 -14.15 2.11 12.06
CA PRO A 255 -13.68 2.04 10.67
C PRO A 255 -14.03 3.32 9.89
N VAL A 256 -13.04 3.91 9.22
CA VAL A 256 -13.19 5.14 8.44
C VAL A 256 -12.67 4.98 7.00
N ARG A 257 -13.05 5.90 6.12
CA ARG A 257 -12.57 6.08 4.75
C ARG A 257 -12.32 7.56 4.49
N ASP A 258 -11.44 8.12 5.29
CA ASP A 258 -11.11 9.53 5.24
C ASP A 258 -10.04 9.84 4.16
N ARG A 259 -10.24 10.94 3.41
CA ARG A 259 -9.36 11.33 2.29
C ARG A 259 -7.95 11.71 2.76
N LEU A 260 -7.82 12.34 3.92
CA LEU A 260 -6.52 12.74 4.46
C LEU A 260 -5.70 11.52 4.83
N LEU A 261 -6.30 10.55 5.51
CA LEU A 261 -5.63 9.30 5.90
C LEU A 261 -5.19 8.48 4.68
N ILE A 262 -6.05 8.37 3.67
CA ILE A 262 -5.71 7.71 2.39
C ILE A 262 -4.55 8.45 1.69
N GLY A 263 -4.59 9.79 1.68
CA GLY A 263 -3.53 10.62 1.14
C GLY A 263 -2.20 10.46 1.90
N ALA A 264 -2.25 10.27 3.21
CA ALA A 264 -1.08 10.03 4.05
C ALA A 264 -0.43 8.67 3.75
N ILE A 265 -1.23 7.60 3.59
CA ILE A 265 -0.72 6.29 3.14
C ILE A 265 -0.04 6.43 1.78
N ARG A 266 -0.70 7.10 0.83
CA ARG A 266 -0.12 7.31 -0.51
C ARG A 266 1.22 8.04 -0.43
N GLY A 267 1.31 9.12 0.35
CA GLY A 267 2.56 9.86 0.55
C GLY A 267 3.67 9.05 1.22
N ALA A 268 3.32 8.15 2.14
CA ALA A 268 4.28 7.26 2.79
C ALA A 268 4.90 6.25 1.82
N TYR A 269 4.11 5.72 0.88
CA TYR A 269 4.54 4.69 -0.09
C TYR A 269 4.99 5.25 -1.44
N ALA A 270 4.80 6.54 -1.71
CA ALA A 270 4.95 7.14 -3.04
C ALA A 270 6.31 6.87 -3.72
N GLU A 271 7.38 6.79 -2.95
CA GLU A 271 8.75 6.58 -3.45
C GLU A 271 9.15 5.09 -3.51
N MET A 272 8.36 4.22 -2.91
CA MET A 272 8.67 2.80 -2.73
C MET A 272 7.72 1.90 -3.53
N MET A 273 6.75 2.46 -4.24
CA MET A 273 5.69 1.69 -4.91
C MET A 273 5.32 2.30 -6.28
N PRO A 274 4.97 1.48 -7.29
CA PRO A 274 4.52 2.01 -8.57
C PRO A 274 3.21 2.81 -8.44
N ARG A 275 3.01 3.81 -9.31
CA ARG A 275 1.86 4.76 -9.25
C ARG A 275 0.48 4.08 -9.35
N ASP A 276 0.39 2.93 -10.02
CA ASP A 276 -0.83 2.14 -10.23
C ASP A 276 -1.05 1.06 -9.15
N ARG A 277 -0.21 1.05 -8.11
CA ARG A 277 -0.26 0.04 -7.05
C ARG A 277 -0.67 0.64 -5.72
N HIS A 278 -1.26 -0.22 -4.90
CA HIS A 278 -1.81 0.14 -3.62
C HIS A 278 -1.23 -0.75 -2.52
N ALA A 279 -0.78 -0.11 -1.45
CA ALA A 279 -0.30 -0.79 -0.26
C ALA A 279 -1.44 -1.55 0.42
N VAL A 280 -1.11 -2.73 0.94
CA VAL A 280 -1.98 -3.51 1.84
C VAL A 280 -1.69 -3.03 3.26
N VAL A 281 -2.64 -2.34 3.89
CA VAL A 281 -2.41 -1.73 5.21
C VAL A 281 -3.66 -1.81 6.10
N ALA A 282 -3.44 -1.92 7.40
CA ALA A 282 -4.44 -1.72 8.43
C ALA A 282 -3.87 -0.81 9.52
N LEU A 283 -4.34 0.44 9.59
CA LEU A 283 -3.86 1.46 10.52
C LEU A 283 -4.91 1.80 11.56
N PHE A 284 -4.48 1.89 12.81
CA PHE A 284 -5.30 2.16 13.98
C PHE A 284 -4.75 3.44 14.63
N LEU A 285 -5.52 4.51 14.53
CA LEU A 285 -5.20 5.80 15.13
C LEU A 285 -6.05 5.98 16.38
N ASP A 286 -5.40 6.06 17.53
CA ASP A 286 -6.03 6.40 18.80
C ASP A 286 -5.61 7.82 19.20
N LEU A 287 -6.60 8.66 19.54
CA LEU A 287 -6.40 10.05 19.91
C LEU A 287 -7.55 10.56 20.81
N PRO A 288 -7.34 11.62 21.60
CA PRO A 288 -8.39 12.19 22.44
C PRO A 288 -9.64 12.60 21.64
N THR A 289 -10.83 12.37 22.23
CA THR A 289 -12.11 12.59 21.54
C THR A 289 -12.37 14.05 21.18
N ASP A 290 -11.75 15.00 21.87
CA ASP A 290 -11.84 16.44 21.57
C ASP A 290 -10.94 16.89 20.41
N GLN A 291 -10.08 15.99 19.91
CA GLN A 291 -9.24 16.23 18.73
C GLN A 291 -9.85 15.68 17.42
N VAL A 292 -10.99 14.98 17.50
CA VAL A 292 -11.65 14.39 16.33
C VAL A 292 -13.17 14.52 16.40
N ASP A 293 -13.76 15.11 15.37
CA ASP A 293 -15.20 15.12 15.16
C ASP A 293 -15.61 13.95 14.25
N VAL A 294 -16.37 13.01 14.80
CA VAL A 294 -16.91 11.84 14.08
C VAL A 294 -18.30 12.08 13.49
N ASN A 295 -18.94 13.22 13.76
CA ASN A 295 -20.29 13.54 13.35
C ASN A 295 -20.35 14.33 12.03
N VAL A 296 -19.39 14.11 11.14
CA VAL A 296 -19.26 14.85 9.86
C VAL A 296 -20.14 14.23 8.76
N HIS A 297 -20.30 12.90 8.74
CA HIS A 297 -21.02 12.18 7.70
C HIS A 297 -22.13 11.28 8.29
N PRO A 298 -23.32 11.13 7.65
CA PRO A 298 -24.41 10.29 8.16
C PRO A 298 -24.00 8.83 8.45
N ALA A 299 -23.18 8.24 7.58
CA ALA A 299 -22.64 6.87 7.75
C ALA A 299 -21.42 6.78 8.68
N LYS A 300 -20.95 7.92 9.23
CA LYS A 300 -19.77 8.03 10.12
C LYS A 300 -18.48 7.44 9.54
N THR A 301 -18.35 7.49 8.22
CA THR A 301 -17.17 6.99 7.48
C THR A 301 -16.07 8.03 7.36
N GLU A 302 -16.39 9.31 7.55
CA GLU A 302 -15.46 10.43 7.47
C GLU A 302 -15.36 11.09 8.85
N VAL A 303 -14.18 11.65 9.14
CA VAL A 303 -13.89 12.31 10.41
C VAL A 303 -13.18 13.63 10.14
N ARG A 304 -13.30 14.59 11.06
CA ARG A 304 -12.59 15.86 10.96
C ARG A 304 -11.66 16.00 12.15
N PHE A 305 -10.37 16.07 11.86
CA PHE A 305 -9.34 16.28 12.87
C PHE A 305 -9.19 17.76 13.20
N ARG A 306 -8.89 18.07 14.46
CA ARG A 306 -8.56 19.43 14.91
C ARG A 306 -7.23 19.91 14.33
N ASP A 307 -6.22 19.03 14.29
CA ASP A 307 -4.95 19.26 13.60
C ASP A 307 -4.72 18.17 12.52
N PRO A 308 -5.20 18.42 11.28
CA PRO A 308 -5.01 17.50 10.16
C PRO A 308 -3.53 17.25 9.80
N ALA A 309 -2.67 18.26 9.99
CA ALA A 309 -1.25 18.19 9.60
C ALA A 309 -0.46 17.28 10.55
N LEU A 310 -0.74 17.36 11.85
CA LEU A 310 -0.14 16.49 12.87
C LEU A 310 -0.47 15.01 12.59
N VAL A 311 -1.75 14.69 12.35
CA VAL A 311 -2.21 13.32 12.05
C VAL A 311 -1.55 12.78 10.78
N ARG A 312 -1.51 13.58 9.71
CA ARG A 312 -0.83 13.21 8.46
C ARG A 312 0.65 12.93 8.71
N GLY A 313 1.34 13.85 9.40
CA GLY A 313 2.77 13.73 9.70
C GLY A 313 3.08 12.48 10.54
N LEU A 314 2.24 12.15 11.52
CA LEU A 314 2.35 10.91 12.31
C LEU A 314 2.27 9.66 11.42
N ILE A 315 1.30 9.60 10.51
CA ILE A 315 1.11 8.45 9.61
C ILE A 315 2.28 8.30 8.65
N VAL A 316 2.67 9.40 7.98
CA VAL A 316 3.77 9.36 7.00
C VAL A 316 5.08 8.96 7.67
N SER A 317 5.43 9.62 8.80
CA SER A 317 6.67 9.32 9.51
C SER A 317 6.69 7.92 10.14
N GLY A 318 5.58 7.49 10.76
CA GLY A 318 5.46 6.17 11.36
C GLY A 318 5.56 5.05 10.34
N LEU A 319 4.90 5.19 9.18
CA LEU A 319 5.01 4.23 8.08
C LEU A 319 6.42 4.19 7.49
N ARG A 320 7.01 5.33 7.15
CA ARG A 320 8.37 5.38 6.57
C ARG A 320 9.38 4.73 7.49
N ARG A 321 9.35 5.08 8.78
CA ARG A 321 10.24 4.48 9.77
C ARG A 321 10.11 2.96 9.85
N ALA A 322 8.87 2.45 9.95
CA ALA A 322 8.64 1.00 10.03
C ALA A 322 9.11 0.27 8.75
N LEU A 323 8.92 0.87 7.59
CA LEU A 323 9.35 0.33 6.30
C LEU A 323 10.88 0.39 6.14
N ASP A 324 11.54 1.46 6.57
CA ASP A 324 12.99 1.63 6.50
C ASP A 324 13.72 0.62 7.41
N GLU A 325 13.24 0.44 8.64
CA GLU A 325 13.77 -0.56 9.57
C GLU A 325 13.69 -2.00 9.00
N ALA A 326 12.69 -2.29 8.16
CA ALA A 326 12.54 -3.57 7.48
C ALA A 326 13.26 -3.65 6.12
N GLY A 327 13.43 -2.52 5.43
CA GLY A 327 14.12 -2.41 4.14
C GLY A 327 15.57 -2.92 4.20
N HIS A 328 16.26 -2.70 5.32
CA HIS A 328 17.60 -3.26 5.55
C HIS A 328 17.64 -4.79 5.69
N ARG A 329 16.51 -5.45 5.99
CA ARG A 329 16.42 -6.91 6.14
C ARG A 329 16.01 -7.64 4.86
N SER A 330 15.39 -6.95 3.89
CA SER A 330 14.90 -7.57 2.66
C SER A 330 15.92 -7.52 1.52
N VAL A 331 17.00 -8.30 1.64
CA VAL A 331 17.80 -8.67 0.47
C VAL A 331 16.90 -9.45 -0.49
N GLN A 332 16.54 -8.84 -1.62
CA GLN A 332 15.59 -9.37 -2.60
C GLN A 332 16.06 -10.72 -3.16
N ARG A 333 15.46 -11.82 -2.70
CA ARG A 333 15.53 -13.11 -3.39
C ARG A 333 14.51 -13.09 -4.53
N PRO A 334 14.86 -13.54 -5.75
CA PRO A 334 13.86 -13.69 -6.81
C PRO A 334 12.78 -14.68 -6.37
N ALA A 335 11.51 -14.36 -6.65
CA ALA A 335 10.39 -15.26 -6.38
C ALA A 335 10.60 -16.60 -7.12
N GLU A 336 10.27 -17.74 -6.48
CA GLU A 336 10.41 -19.07 -7.10
C GLU A 336 9.72 -19.18 -8.46
N ALA A 337 8.58 -18.50 -8.64
CA ALA A 337 7.87 -18.43 -9.92
C ALA A 337 8.68 -17.73 -11.03
N ALA A 338 9.52 -16.74 -10.68
CA ALA A 338 10.37 -16.04 -11.63
C ALA A 338 11.60 -16.87 -12.04
N LEU A 339 12.14 -17.69 -11.12
CA LEU A 339 13.18 -18.67 -11.45
C LEU A 339 12.65 -19.74 -12.42
N GLY A 340 11.37 -20.12 -12.33
CA GLY A 340 10.72 -21.04 -13.26
C GLY A 340 10.49 -20.50 -14.68
N LEU A 341 10.69 -19.20 -14.93
CA LEU A 341 10.61 -18.59 -16.27
C LEU A 341 11.89 -18.80 -17.10
N TRP A 342 12.99 -19.18 -16.45
CA TRP A 342 14.25 -19.49 -17.14
C TRP A 342 14.11 -20.85 -17.83
N ARG A 343 14.06 -20.82 -19.16
CA ARG A 343 13.99 -22.05 -19.97
C ARG A 343 15.40 -22.58 -20.18
N SER A 344 15.66 -23.81 -19.76
CA SER A 344 16.79 -24.57 -20.28
C SER A 344 16.58 -24.77 -21.78
N GLU A 345 17.47 -24.29 -22.63
CA GLU A 345 17.48 -24.72 -24.02
C GLU A 345 17.66 -26.24 -24.07
N PRO A 346 16.79 -27.00 -24.76
CA PRO A 346 17.03 -28.42 -24.95
C PRO A 346 18.31 -28.55 -25.76
N ALA A 347 19.31 -29.22 -25.19
CA ALA A 347 20.52 -29.57 -25.93
C ALA A 347 20.11 -30.29 -27.23
N PRO A 348 20.59 -29.88 -28.41
CA PRO A 348 20.35 -30.63 -29.63
C PRO A 348 20.88 -32.04 -29.41
N SER A 349 19.98 -33.03 -29.50
CA SER A 349 20.38 -34.44 -29.45
C SER A 349 21.40 -34.68 -30.57
N PRO A 350 22.57 -35.27 -30.29
CA PRO A 350 23.50 -35.59 -31.35
C PRO A 350 22.82 -36.61 -32.26
N MET A 351 22.48 -36.20 -33.48
CA MET A 351 22.22 -37.14 -34.56
C MET A 351 23.51 -37.90 -34.81
N VAL A 352 23.56 -39.14 -34.34
CA VAL A 352 24.55 -40.11 -34.77
C VAL A 352 24.26 -40.40 -36.24
N ALA A 353 24.97 -39.71 -37.13
CA ALA A 353 25.09 -40.13 -38.51
C ALA A 353 26.26 -41.11 -38.58
N GLU A 354 25.93 -42.41 -38.56
CA GLU A 354 26.78 -43.44 -39.15
C GLU A 354 27.11 -43.02 -40.58
N HIS A 355 28.39 -42.85 -40.94
CA HIS A 355 28.87 -43.08 -42.30
C HIS A 355 30.38 -43.40 -42.28
N GLY A 356 30.70 -44.67 -42.56
CA GLY A 356 31.73 -45.05 -43.52
C GLY A 356 33.20 -44.74 -43.20
N SER A 357 33.89 -45.75 -42.67
CA SER A 357 35.35 -45.88 -42.77
C SER A 357 35.78 -46.06 -44.23
N PHE A 358 36.74 -45.27 -44.72
CA PHE A 358 37.58 -45.61 -45.87
C PHE A 358 39.02 -45.11 -45.64
N PHE A 359 39.95 -46.05 -45.83
CA PHE A 359 41.40 -45.95 -45.64
C PHE A 359 42.12 -44.99 -46.62
N ALA A 360 43.09 -44.22 -46.07
CA ALA A 360 44.51 -44.00 -46.47
C ALA A 360 44.91 -43.62 -47.93
N PRO A 361 46.19 -43.27 -48.22
CA PRO A 361 47.18 -42.39 -47.57
C PRO A 361 47.78 -41.34 -48.55
N GLY A 362 48.58 -40.36 -48.11
CA GLY A 362 49.36 -39.56 -49.09
C GLY A 362 50.14 -38.34 -48.58
N SER A 363 51.46 -38.55 -48.40
CA SER A 363 52.61 -37.63 -48.51
C SER A 363 52.60 -36.23 -47.89
N ALA A 364 53.44 -36.11 -46.87
CA ALA A 364 54.08 -34.88 -46.42
C ALA A 364 55.19 -34.43 -47.39
N THR A 365 55.20 -33.15 -47.75
CA THR A 365 56.31 -32.46 -48.41
C THR A 365 56.90 -31.43 -47.45
N ALA A 366 58.19 -31.61 -47.17
CA ALA A 366 59.03 -30.75 -46.35
C ALA A 366 59.55 -29.54 -47.13
N LEU A 367 59.72 -28.40 -46.46
CA LEU A 367 60.63 -27.30 -46.85
C LEU A 367 61.12 -26.54 -45.60
N PRO A 368 62.29 -25.87 -45.65
CA PRO A 368 63.34 -26.02 -44.64
C PRO A 368 63.61 -24.77 -43.78
N ILE A 369 64.28 -25.05 -42.65
CA ILE A 369 64.82 -24.13 -41.65
C ILE A 369 66.04 -23.36 -42.18
N PRO A 370 66.21 -22.07 -41.87
CA PRO A 370 67.51 -21.44 -41.73
C PRO A 370 67.93 -21.31 -40.26
N LEU A 371 69.21 -21.62 -40.03
CA LEU A 371 69.94 -21.68 -38.76
C LEU A 371 70.63 -20.33 -38.48
N GLY A 372 70.70 -19.93 -37.19
CA GLY A 372 71.56 -18.85 -36.66
C GLY A 372 70.75 -17.63 -36.19
N VAL A 373 70.88 -17.09 -34.98
CA VAL A 373 72.06 -16.84 -34.13
C VAL A 373 71.67 -17.00 -32.65
N ARG A 374 72.54 -17.62 -31.84
CA ARG A 374 72.39 -17.71 -30.38
C ARG A 374 73.11 -16.52 -29.73
N ASP A 375 72.36 -15.55 -29.23
CA ASP A 375 72.88 -14.58 -28.27
C ASP A 375 72.93 -15.21 -26.88
N ARG A 376 74.15 -15.36 -26.35
CA ARG A 376 74.40 -15.63 -24.93
C ARG A 376 74.40 -14.28 -24.21
N PRO A 377 73.47 -13.98 -23.29
CA PRO A 377 73.70 -12.86 -22.40
C PRO A 377 74.87 -13.22 -21.47
N ALA A 378 75.84 -12.31 -21.41
CA ALA A 378 76.94 -12.37 -20.47
C ALA A 378 76.40 -12.39 -19.03
N THR A 379 76.90 -13.31 -18.22
CA THR A 379 76.63 -13.40 -16.78
C THR A 379 77.20 -12.18 -16.08
N PHE A 380 76.35 -11.19 -15.81
CA PHE A 380 76.63 -10.10 -14.89
C PHE A 380 76.41 -10.60 -13.45
N ASN A 381 77.45 -11.20 -12.85
CA ASN A 381 77.48 -11.45 -11.41
C ASN A 381 77.91 -10.15 -10.69
N ALA A 382 76.95 -9.27 -10.43
CA ALA A 382 77.10 -8.28 -9.37
C ALA A 382 76.61 -8.92 -8.06
N PRO A 383 77.41 -8.96 -6.98
CA PRO A 383 76.90 -9.40 -5.69
C PRO A 383 75.80 -8.44 -5.23
N PRO A 384 74.62 -8.92 -4.79
CA PRO A 384 73.55 -8.04 -4.35
C PRO A 384 74.00 -7.28 -3.09
N GLN A 385 74.33 -6.01 -3.25
CA GLN A 385 74.42 -5.05 -2.15
C GLN A 385 73.09 -4.30 -2.05
N ALA A 386 72.02 -5.03 -1.73
CA ALA A 386 70.76 -4.45 -1.34
C ALA A 386 70.45 -4.93 0.08
N ARG A 387 70.50 -3.99 1.03
CA ARG A 387 70.03 -4.18 2.39
C ARG A 387 68.53 -4.49 2.30
N ALA A 388 68.13 -5.71 2.67
CA ALA A 388 66.73 -6.07 2.78
C ALA A 388 66.14 -5.31 3.99
N GLU A 389 65.51 -4.17 3.73
CA GLU A 389 64.56 -3.62 4.69
C GLU A 389 63.27 -4.45 4.62
N PRO A 390 62.74 -4.94 5.74
CA PRO A 390 61.44 -5.60 5.74
C PRO A 390 60.37 -4.58 5.35
N ALA A 391 59.96 -4.61 4.10
CA ALA A 391 58.73 -3.96 3.65
C ALA A 391 57.55 -4.75 4.23
N TRP A 392 57.18 -4.44 5.47
CA TRP A 392 55.86 -4.81 5.97
C TRP A 392 54.85 -3.88 5.30
N SER A 393 54.50 -4.18 4.05
CA SER A 393 53.23 -3.71 3.50
C SER A 393 52.14 -4.38 4.35
N PRO A 394 51.30 -3.61 5.07
CA PRO A 394 50.15 -4.22 5.71
C PRO A 394 49.37 -5.01 4.65
N PRO A 395 48.83 -6.20 4.98
CA PRO A 395 48.03 -6.95 4.02
C PRO A 395 46.96 -6.00 3.46
N PRO A 396 46.75 -5.96 2.13
CA PRO A 396 45.75 -5.09 1.54
C PRO A 396 44.44 -5.35 2.27
N GLN A 397 43.83 -4.30 2.82
CA GLN A 397 42.51 -4.40 3.43
C GLN A 397 41.61 -5.05 2.38
N THR A 398 41.04 -6.21 2.68
CA THR A 398 40.05 -6.85 1.83
C THR A 398 38.86 -5.93 1.76
N VAL A 399 38.77 -5.13 0.69
CA VAL A 399 37.66 -4.23 0.46
C VAL A 399 36.48 -5.10 0.05
N SER A 400 35.56 -5.32 0.99
CA SER A 400 34.30 -6.00 0.71
C SER A 400 33.50 -5.17 -0.30
N HIS A 401 33.08 -5.81 -1.39
CA HIS A 401 32.30 -5.21 -2.46
C HIS A 401 30.93 -5.91 -2.54
N PRO A 402 29.91 -5.46 -1.77
CA PRO A 402 28.59 -6.11 -1.72
C PRO A 402 27.91 -6.37 -3.06
N LEU A 403 28.05 -5.45 -4.04
CA LEU A 403 27.52 -5.60 -5.40
C LEU A 403 28.53 -6.22 -6.38
N GLY A 404 29.73 -6.54 -5.90
CA GLY A 404 30.74 -7.26 -6.67
C GLY A 404 31.45 -6.43 -7.74
N VAL A 405 32.07 -7.13 -8.69
CA VAL A 405 32.84 -6.55 -9.79
C VAL A 405 32.07 -6.71 -11.09
N ALA A 406 31.88 -5.61 -11.83
CA ALA A 406 31.20 -5.63 -13.12
C ALA A 406 31.94 -6.51 -14.13
N ARG A 407 31.23 -7.48 -14.73
CA ARG A 407 31.71 -8.39 -15.77
C ARG A 407 31.27 -7.99 -17.17
N GLY A 408 30.13 -7.31 -17.30
CA GLY A 408 29.64 -6.86 -18.60
C GLY A 408 28.30 -6.16 -18.53
N GLN A 409 27.81 -5.77 -19.71
CA GLN A 409 26.52 -5.11 -19.89
C GLN A 409 25.66 -5.89 -20.90
N ILE A 410 24.39 -6.08 -20.59
CA ILE A 410 23.41 -6.77 -21.44
C ILE A 410 22.36 -5.76 -21.93
N ALA A 411 22.01 -5.86 -23.21
CA ALA A 411 20.98 -5.05 -23.87
C ALA A 411 21.15 -3.53 -23.73
N LYS A 412 22.36 -3.05 -23.39
CA LYS A 412 22.68 -1.65 -23.07
C LYS A 412 21.87 -1.06 -21.89
N THR A 413 21.33 -1.94 -21.04
CA THR A 413 20.42 -1.56 -19.95
C THR A 413 20.78 -2.24 -18.62
N TYR A 414 21.31 -3.46 -18.67
CA TYR A 414 21.60 -4.23 -17.45
C TYR A 414 23.10 -4.40 -17.26
N VAL A 415 23.61 -4.09 -16.07
CA VAL A 415 24.98 -4.42 -15.67
C VAL A 415 24.97 -5.78 -14.97
N VAL A 416 25.91 -6.64 -15.35
CA VAL A 416 26.13 -7.95 -14.73
C VAL A 416 27.39 -7.86 -13.90
N ALA A 417 27.29 -8.21 -12.61
CA ALA A 417 28.40 -8.19 -11.67
C ALA A 417 28.53 -9.52 -10.93
N GLU A 418 29.77 -9.89 -10.64
CA GLU A 418 30.10 -11.08 -9.85
C GLU A 418 30.41 -10.65 -8.41
N ALA A 419 29.59 -11.12 -7.47
CA ALA A 419 29.78 -10.95 -6.03
C ALA A 419 30.32 -12.25 -5.42
N GLU A 420 30.86 -12.19 -4.19
CA GLU A 420 31.52 -13.33 -3.53
C GLU A 420 30.63 -14.59 -3.41
N ASP A 421 29.32 -14.41 -3.25
CA ASP A 421 28.32 -15.46 -3.01
C ASP A 421 27.27 -15.59 -4.14
N GLY A 422 27.47 -14.92 -5.29
CA GLY A 422 26.51 -15.03 -6.38
C GLY A 422 26.62 -14.01 -7.53
N LEU A 423 25.61 -14.04 -8.40
CA LEU A 423 25.47 -13.15 -9.56
C LEU A 423 24.56 -11.97 -9.22
N VAL A 424 25.00 -10.75 -9.52
CA VAL A 424 24.22 -9.52 -9.34
C VAL A 424 23.84 -8.96 -10.70
N LEU A 425 22.55 -8.68 -10.90
CA LEU A 425 22.04 -7.98 -12.09
C LEU A 425 21.52 -6.62 -11.66
N VAL A 426 21.99 -5.56 -12.30
CA VAL A 426 21.64 -4.17 -11.99
C VAL A 426 20.95 -3.54 -13.19
N ASP A 427 19.78 -2.95 -12.99
CA ASP A 427 19.14 -2.07 -13.96
C ASP A 427 19.84 -0.69 -13.91
N GLN A 428 20.62 -0.38 -14.94
CA GLN A 428 21.39 0.85 -15.04
C GLN A 428 20.49 2.10 -14.99
N HIS A 429 19.31 2.04 -15.60
CA HIS A 429 18.42 3.18 -15.72
C HIS A 429 17.78 3.48 -14.36
N ALA A 430 17.21 2.45 -13.73
CA ALA A 430 16.62 2.54 -12.40
C ALA A 430 17.65 2.96 -11.33
N ALA A 431 18.88 2.41 -11.40
CA ALA A 431 19.97 2.80 -10.52
C ALA A 431 20.35 4.27 -10.72
N HIS A 432 20.44 4.74 -11.96
CA HIS A 432 20.83 6.12 -12.25
C HIS A 432 19.80 7.13 -11.75
N GLU A 433 18.51 6.89 -12.00
CA GLU A 433 17.41 7.74 -11.48
C GLU A 433 17.48 7.87 -9.96
N ARG A 434 17.73 6.75 -9.26
CA ARG A 434 17.81 6.75 -7.80
C ARG A 434 19.01 7.54 -7.29
N LEU A 435 20.18 7.38 -7.91
CA LEU A 435 21.37 8.12 -7.56
C LEU A 435 21.20 9.63 -7.81
N VAL A 436 20.54 10.02 -8.90
CA VAL A 436 20.24 11.42 -9.19
C VAL A 436 19.31 12.02 -8.13
N LEU A 437 18.23 11.31 -7.77
CA LEU A 437 17.32 11.76 -6.71
C LEU A 437 18.04 11.96 -5.37
N GLU A 438 18.84 10.99 -4.93
CA GLU A 438 19.56 11.09 -3.66
C GLU A 438 20.60 12.23 -3.66
N ARG A 439 21.24 12.50 -4.80
CA ARG A 439 22.10 13.69 -4.95
C ARG A 439 21.31 14.99 -4.90
N MET A 440 20.14 15.04 -5.54
CA MET A 440 19.25 16.21 -5.47
C MET A 440 18.81 16.47 -4.03
N ARG A 441 18.48 15.43 -3.27
CA ARG A 441 18.16 15.53 -1.83
C ARG A 441 19.30 16.06 -0.99
N ALA A 442 20.50 15.51 -1.20
CA ALA A 442 21.69 15.98 -0.51
C ALA A 442 22.00 17.45 -0.84
N ALA A 443 21.83 17.86 -2.09
CA ALA A 443 22.01 19.24 -2.53
C ALA A 443 20.94 20.18 -1.95
N LEU A 444 19.68 19.72 -1.87
CA LEU A 444 18.57 20.48 -1.29
C LEU A 444 18.77 20.72 0.21
N ALA A 445 19.30 19.72 0.94
CA ALA A 445 19.70 19.89 2.34
C ALA A 445 20.82 20.93 2.50
N GLY A 446 21.63 21.15 1.46
CA GLY A 446 22.65 22.20 1.37
C GLY A 446 22.12 23.58 0.92
N GLY A 447 20.82 23.70 0.64
CA GLY A 447 20.11 24.96 0.42
C GLY A 447 19.63 25.23 -1.02
N ARG A 448 20.36 24.82 -2.06
CA ARG A 448 19.90 24.94 -3.46
C ARG A 448 20.56 23.94 -4.38
N ILE A 449 19.84 23.53 -5.41
CA ILE A 449 20.40 22.72 -6.50
C ILE A 449 21.02 23.65 -7.55
N VAL A 450 22.18 23.27 -8.08
CA VAL A 450 22.87 24.05 -9.13
C VAL A 450 22.07 23.98 -10.43
N ALA A 451 21.69 25.14 -10.97
CA ALA A 451 21.05 25.26 -12.27
C ALA A 451 22.07 25.28 -13.42
N GLN A 452 21.69 24.74 -14.57
CA GLN A 452 22.37 24.82 -15.84
C GLN A 452 21.51 25.60 -16.82
N ALA A 453 21.97 26.78 -17.23
CA ALA A 453 21.28 27.60 -18.21
C ALA A 453 21.23 26.89 -19.58
N LEU A 454 20.06 26.94 -20.22
CA LEU A 454 19.88 26.46 -21.59
C LEU A 454 20.57 27.42 -22.56
N LEU A 455 21.19 26.90 -23.61
CA LEU A 455 21.82 27.72 -24.66
C LEU A 455 20.78 28.61 -25.37
N LEU A 456 19.57 28.09 -25.54
CA LEU A 456 18.40 28.81 -26.03
C LEU A 456 17.25 28.49 -25.07
N PRO A 457 16.56 29.49 -24.51
CA PRO A 457 15.35 29.26 -23.74
C PRO A 457 14.30 28.51 -24.55
N GLU A 458 13.62 27.56 -23.93
CA GLU A 458 12.63 26.71 -24.57
C GLU A 458 11.20 27.14 -24.19
N VAL A 459 10.30 27.23 -25.16
CA VAL A 459 8.89 27.59 -24.93
C VAL A 459 8.07 26.30 -24.86
N VAL A 460 7.40 26.06 -23.73
CA VAL A 460 6.55 24.90 -23.49
C VAL A 460 5.08 25.32 -23.46
N GLU A 461 4.28 24.82 -24.39
CA GLU A 461 2.84 25.10 -24.46
C GLU A 461 2.04 24.19 -23.52
N LEU A 462 1.15 24.78 -22.72
CA LEU A 462 0.33 24.09 -21.72
C LEU A 462 -1.08 24.72 -21.66
N GLU A 463 -1.97 24.15 -20.85
CA GLU A 463 -3.24 24.80 -20.53
C GLU A 463 -3.03 25.97 -19.56
N GLU A 464 -3.90 26.98 -19.62
CA GLU A 464 -3.82 28.18 -18.78
C GLU A 464 -3.79 27.86 -17.26
N PRO A 465 -4.64 26.97 -16.73
CA PRO A 465 -4.57 26.57 -15.32
C PRO A 465 -3.26 25.86 -14.94
N ALA A 466 -2.62 25.17 -15.88
CA ALA A 466 -1.34 24.50 -15.65
C ALA A 466 -0.20 25.51 -15.52
N CYS A 467 -0.21 26.54 -16.37
CA CYS A 467 0.73 27.65 -16.27
C CYS A 467 0.55 28.43 -14.95
N ASP A 468 -0.70 28.67 -14.53
CA ASP A 468 -0.99 29.39 -13.27
C ASP A 468 -0.42 28.64 -12.04
N ARG A 469 -0.53 27.30 -12.01
CA ARG A 469 0.04 26.46 -10.94
C ARG A 469 1.56 26.54 -10.88
N LEU A 470 2.23 26.57 -12.03
CA LEU A 470 3.68 26.71 -12.12
C LEU A 470 4.15 28.11 -11.74
N GLU A 471 3.46 29.14 -12.23
CA GLU A 471 3.76 30.55 -11.97
C GLU A 471 3.68 30.87 -10.47
N ALA A 472 2.68 30.33 -9.78
CA ALA A 472 2.53 30.48 -8.33
C ALA A 472 3.69 29.89 -7.50
N ARG A 473 4.57 29.08 -8.12
CA ARG A 473 5.64 28.32 -7.45
C ARG A 473 7.02 28.52 -8.10
N ILE A 474 7.21 29.56 -8.91
CA ILE A 474 8.49 29.81 -9.61
C ILE A 474 9.68 29.88 -8.64
N ASP A 475 9.52 30.54 -7.49
CA ASP A 475 10.60 30.67 -6.51
C ASP A 475 11.00 29.31 -5.92
N GLU A 476 10.02 28.45 -5.60
CA GLU A 476 10.27 27.08 -5.10
C GLU A 476 10.98 26.22 -6.16
N LEU A 477 10.59 26.37 -7.43
CA LEU A 477 11.20 25.65 -8.56
C LEU A 477 12.63 26.14 -8.85
N ALA A 478 12.90 27.43 -8.61
CA ALA A 478 14.24 27.99 -8.74
C ALA A 478 15.22 27.41 -7.69
N GLU A 479 14.75 27.10 -6.47
CA GLU A 479 15.57 26.39 -5.46
C GLU A 479 16.01 24.99 -5.94
N LEU A 480 15.18 24.36 -6.77
CA LEU A 480 15.47 23.07 -7.42
C LEU A 480 16.35 23.21 -8.67
N GLY A 481 16.73 24.44 -9.05
CA GLY A 481 17.54 24.72 -10.24
C GLY A 481 16.74 24.78 -11.53
N LEU A 482 15.41 24.96 -11.44
CA LEU A 482 14.51 25.12 -12.59
C LEU A 482 14.05 26.58 -12.68
N GLU A 483 14.54 27.30 -13.69
CA GLU A 483 14.19 28.72 -13.89
C GLU A 483 13.11 28.86 -14.97
N LEU A 484 11.93 29.29 -14.56
CA LEU A 484 10.74 29.43 -15.40
C LEU A 484 10.24 30.87 -15.45
N GLU A 485 9.64 31.25 -16.56
CA GLU A 485 8.97 32.55 -16.74
C GLU A 485 7.67 32.36 -17.53
N ARG A 486 6.60 33.05 -17.13
CA ARG A 486 5.33 32.99 -17.85
C ARG A 486 5.47 33.65 -19.23
N PHE A 487 5.04 32.96 -20.28
CA PHE A 487 5.12 33.45 -21.66
C PHE A 487 3.76 33.40 -22.35
N GLY A 488 2.90 34.37 -22.03
CA GLY A 488 1.51 34.41 -22.51
C GLY A 488 0.57 33.50 -21.71
N ALA A 489 -0.69 33.39 -22.13
CA ALA A 489 -1.71 32.69 -21.34
C ALA A 489 -1.52 31.16 -21.29
N ARG A 490 -0.84 30.57 -22.27
CA ARG A 490 -0.79 29.11 -22.47
C ARG A 490 0.62 28.57 -22.71
N ALA A 491 1.65 29.29 -22.23
CA ALA A 491 3.01 28.81 -22.33
C ALA A 491 3.92 29.29 -21.19
N MET A 492 4.93 28.48 -20.91
CA MET A 492 6.03 28.77 -19.99
C MET A 492 7.36 28.78 -20.75
N LEU A 493 8.23 29.73 -20.44
CA LEU A 493 9.60 29.82 -20.94
C LEU A 493 10.54 29.18 -19.92
N VAL A 494 11.30 28.16 -20.35
CA VAL A 494 12.33 27.50 -19.54
C VAL A 494 13.69 28.14 -19.86
N ARG A 495 14.36 28.70 -18.85
CA ARG A 495 15.68 29.33 -19.00
C ARG A 495 16.82 28.45 -18.50
N ALA A 496 16.58 27.67 -17.45
CA ALA A 496 17.57 26.76 -16.87
C ALA A 496 16.90 25.51 -16.32
N THR A 497 17.63 24.39 -16.34
CA THR A 497 17.26 23.12 -15.72
C THR A 497 18.33 22.69 -14.71
N PRO A 498 18.05 21.78 -13.77
CA PRO A 498 19.04 21.38 -12.79
C PRO A 498 20.24 20.68 -13.45
N ALA A 499 21.46 21.10 -13.10
CA ALA A 499 22.70 20.57 -13.68
C ALA A 499 22.87 19.05 -13.44
N LEU A 500 22.24 18.52 -12.39
CA LEU A 500 22.24 17.10 -12.06
C LEU A 500 21.50 16.23 -13.10
N LEU A 501 20.59 16.80 -13.89
CA LEU A 501 19.84 16.09 -14.94
C LEU A 501 20.62 15.94 -16.24
N GLY A 502 21.72 16.68 -16.43
CA GLY A 502 22.52 16.62 -17.66
C GLY A 502 21.73 17.05 -18.89
N GLN A 503 21.54 16.14 -19.86
CA GLN A 503 20.63 16.40 -20.99
C GLN A 503 19.21 16.03 -20.53
N ALA A 504 18.36 17.03 -20.29
CA ALA A 504 16.96 16.82 -19.92
C ALA A 504 16.03 17.13 -21.10
N ASP A 505 14.81 16.59 -21.08
CA ASP A 505 13.67 17.02 -21.91
C ASP A 505 12.85 18.07 -21.13
N PRO A 506 13.02 19.38 -21.39
CA PRO A 506 12.36 20.42 -20.62
C PRO A 506 10.84 20.41 -20.83
N ALA A 507 10.36 20.19 -22.06
CA ALA A 507 8.93 20.14 -22.34
C ALA A 507 8.20 19.02 -21.57
N GLY A 508 8.75 17.80 -21.60
CA GLY A 508 8.21 16.67 -20.83
C GLY A 508 8.23 16.91 -19.33
N LEU A 509 9.34 17.45 -18.80
CA LEU A 509 9.49 17.77 -17.39
C LEU A 509 8.43 18.77 -16.90
N ILE A 510 8.21 19.85 -17.65
CA ILE A 510 7.27 20.91 -17.24
C ILE A 510 5.82 20.42 -17.31
N ALA A 511 5.47 19.61 -18.31
CA ALA A 511 4.13 19.04 -18.41
C ALA A 511 3.80 18.13 -17.21
N ASP A 512 4.69 17.18 -16.90
CA ASP A 512 4.51 16.26 -15.77
C ASP A 512 4.47 16.99 -14.43
N LEU A 513 5.31 18.02 -14.28
CA LEU A 513 5.30 18.87 -13.08
C LEU A 513 3.97 19.60 -12.91
N ALA A 514 3.40 20.16 -13.98
CA ALA A 514 2.13 20.86 -13.91
C ALA A 514 0.95 19.95 -13.55
N ASP A 515 0.99 18.69 -14.01
CA ASP A 515 0.03 17.65 -13.68
C ASP A 515 0.15 17.19 -12.23
N GLU A 516 1.38 17.00 -11.74
CA GLU A 516 1.61 16.63 -10.34
C GLU A 516 1.18 17.74 -9.38
N LEU A 517 1.51 19.00 -9.69
CA LEU A 517 1.09 20.14 -8.88
C LEU A 517 -0.44 20.28 -8.84
N ALA A 518 -1.17 19.76 -9.82
CA ALA A 518 -2.64 19.68 -9.81
C ALA A 518 -3.17 18.59 -8.86
N ALA A 519 -2.45 17.48 -8.72
CA ALA A 519 -2.86 16.35 -7.89
C ALA A 519 -2.67 16.60 -6.38
N TYR A 520 -1.82 17.55 -6.00
CA TYR A 520 -1.35 17.74 -4.61
C TYR A 520 -1.83 19.02 -3.92
N ASP A 521 -2.92 19.62 -4.38
CA ASP A 521 -3.40 20.86 -3.78
C ASP A 521 -3.71 20.68 -2.27
N GLU A 522 -2.95 21.45 -1.47
CA GLU A 522 -3.14 21.80 -0.05
C GLU A 522 -2.54 20.90 1.06
N ALA A 523 -2.14 19.65 0.85
CA ALA A 523 -1.88 18.73 1.98
C ALA A 523 -0.41 18.38 2.33
N LEU A 524 0.58 18.70 1.48
CA LEU A 524 2.00 18.38 1.74
C LEU A 524 2.73 19.55 2.40
N SER A 525 3.69 19.27 3.29
CA SER A 525 4.65 20.30 3.74
C SER A 525 5.57 20.72 2.58
N LEU A 526 6.12 21.95 2.63
CA LEU A 526 7.02 22.47 1.58
C LEU A 526 8.14 21.48 1.22
N ARG A 527 8.74 20.85 2.24
CA ARG A 527 9.82 19.89 2.07
C ARG A 527 9.39 18.61 1.34
N GLU A 528 8.23 18.06 1.69
CA GLU A 528 7.70 16.86 1.01
C GLU A 528 7.28 17.15 -0.44
N ARG A 529 6.86 18.39 -0.74
CA ARG A 529 6.59 18.83 -2.11
C ARG A 529 7.88 18.88 -2.92
N LEU A 530 8.93 19.50 -2.37
CA LEU A 530 10.24 19.58 -3.03
C LEU A 530 10.85 18.20 -3.28
N ASP A 531 10.73 17.27 -2.33
CA ASP A 531 11.17 15.89 -2.51
C ASP A 531 10.43 15.17 -3.65
N HIS A 532 9.12 15.41 -3.78
CA HIS A 532 8.31 14.82 -4.84
C HIS A 532 8.68 15.38 -6.22
N VAL A 533 8.84 16.70 -6.31
CA VAL A 533 9.26 17.37 -7.54
C VAL A 533 10.67 16.91 -7.94
N ALA A 534 11.58 16.78 -6.99
CA ALA A 534 12.92 16.24 -7.24
C ALA A 534 12.88 14.80 -7.77
N ALA A 535 11.97 13.96 -7.28
CA ALA A 535 11.78 12.59 -7.80
C ALA A 535 11.32 12.60 -9.26
N THR A 536 10.38 13.47 -9.61
CA THR A 536 9.87 13.63 -10.99
C THR A 536 10.95 14.18 -11.92
N MET A 537 11.73 15.16 -11.47
CA MET A 537 12.90 15.66 -12.18
C MET A 537 13.95 14.57 -12.44
N ALA A 538 14.25 13.75 -11.43
CA ALA A 538 15.23 12.67 -11.56
C ALA A 538 14.84 11.61 -12.61
N CYS A 539 13.54 11.36 -12.82
CA CYS A 539 13.05 10.48 -13.90
C CYS A 539 13.36 11.06 -15.29
N HIS A 540 13.27 12.39 -15.46
CA HIS A 540 13.51 13.08 -16.74
C HIS A 540 15.00 13.31 -17.06
N GLY A 541 15.90 13.16 -16.08
CA GLY A 541 17.36 13.26 -16.27
C GLY A 541 18.05 11.96 -16.69
N SER A 542 17.33 10.83 -16.75
CA SER A 542 17.93 9.51 -16.94
C SER A 542 18.20 9.16 -18.42
N VAL A 543 19.04 9.95 -19.08
CA VAL A 543 19.45 9.73 -20.49
C VAL A 543 20.50 8.61 -20.63
N ARG A 544 20.76 7.83 -19.56
CA ARG A 544 21.64 6.66 -19.62
C ARG A 544 20.98 5.42 -20.22
N ALA A 545 19.68 5.45 -20.50
CA ALA A 545 18.99 4.35 -21.16
C ALA A 545 19.60 4.08 -22.55
N GLY A 546 20.15 2.88 -22.74
CA GLY A 546 20.69 2.45 -24.03
C GLY A 546 22.14 2.86 -24.33
N ARG A 547 22.86 3.48 -23.37
CA ARG A 547 24.29 3.80 -23.53
C ARG A 547 25.18 2.62 -23.12
N MET A 548 26.19 2.33 -23.95
CA MET A 548 27.25 1.39 -23.59
C MET A 548 28.17 2.01 -22.52
N LEU A 549 28.32 1.34 -21.38
CA LEU A 549 29.22 1.75 -20.30
C LEU A 549 30.57 1.02 -20.40
N SER A 550 31.66 1.72 -20.12
CA SER A 550 32.96 1.10 -19.89
C SER A 550 32.97 0.32 -18.57
N VAL A 551 33.89 -0.64 -18.43
CA VAL A 551 34.05 -1.42 -17.18
C VAL A 551 34.36 -0.53 -15.98
N ALA A 552 35.11 0.56 -16.19
CA ALA A 552 35.37 1.54 -15.16
C ALA A 552 34.09 2.29 -14.74
N GLU A 553 33.27 2.74 -15.70
CA GLU A 553 31.98 3.40 -15.43
C GLU A 553 30.98 2.45 -14.73
N MET A 554 30.94 1.18 -15.13
CA MET A 554 30.09 0.17 -14.48
C MET A 554 30.50 -0.05 -13.02
N ASN A 555 31.80 -0.25 -12.76
CA ASN A 555 32.25 -0.42 -11.38
C ASN A 555 32.04 0.85 -10.55
N ALA A 556 32.25 2.04 -11.12
CA ALA A 556 31.96 3.30 -10.45
C ALA A 556 30.47 3.41 -10.08
N LEU A 557 29.56 3.01 -10.96
CA LEU A 557 28.13 2.93 -10.67
C LEU A 557 27.85 1.99 -9.49
N LEU A 558 28.43 0.78 -9.47
CA LEU A 558 28.27 -0.17 -8.36
C LEU A 558 28.79 0.40 -7.04
N ARG A 559 29.97 1.03 -7.05
CA ARG A 559 30.55 1.68 -5.86
C ARG A 559 29.63 2.79 -5.34
N GLU A 560 29.05 3.58 -6.25
CA GLU A 560 28.15 4.67 -5.89
C GLU A 560 26.84 4.16 -5.30
N MET A 561 26.26 3.11 -5.89
CA MET A 561 25.06 2.45 -5.36
C MET A 561 25.29 1.90 -3.95
N GLU A 562 26.45 1.32 -3.67
CA GLU A 562 26.76 0.80 -2.33
C GLU A 562 26.90 1.91 -1.27
N ALA A 563 27.38 3.09 -1.67
CA ALA A 563 27.51 4.24 -0.78
C ALA A 563 26.19 5.02 -0.61
N THR A 564 25.22 4.81 -1.51
CA THR A 564 23.96 5.56 -1.54
C THR A 564 22.86 4.82 -0.77
N PRO A 565 22.26 5.43 0.26
CA PRO A 565 21.13 4.86 1.00
C PRO A 565 19.97 4.52 0.07
N HIS A 566 19.24 3.44 0.37
CA HIS A 566 18.04 3.01 -0.37
C HIS A 566 18.26 2.77 -1.88
N SER A 567 19.51 2.60 -2.32
CA SER A 567 19.84 2.39 -3.73
C SER A 567 19.24 1.13 -4.35
N GLY A 568 18.71 0.20 -3.53
CA GLY A 568 18.10 -1.07 -3.95
C GLY A 568 16.68 -0.96 -4.52
N GLN A 569 16.04 0.21 -4.46
CA GLN A 569 14.71 0.44 -5.04
C GLN A 569 14.72 1.74 -5.88
N CYS A 570 14.05 1.71 -7.03
CA CYS A 570 13.90 2.88 -7.87
C CYS A 570 12.81 3.81 -7.33
N ASN A 571 12.66 4.99 -7.93
CA ASN A 571 11.66 6.00 -7.53
C ASN A 571 10.20 5.50 -7.66
N HIS A 572 10.00 4.37 -8.32
CA HIS A 572 8.72 3.70 -8.53
C HIS A 572 8.64 2.35 -7.78
N GLY A 573 9.53 2.07 -6.83
CA GLY A 573 9.48 0.85 -6.00
C GLY A 573 9.95 -0.45 -6.65
N ARG A 574 10.47 -0.42 -7.89
CA ARG A 574 11.06 -1.60 -8.53
C ARG A 574 12.48 -1.81 -8.02
N PRO A 575 12.97 -3.06 -7.92
CA PRO A 575 14.36 -3.29 -7.52
C PRO A 575 15.30 -2.70 -8.58
N THR A 576 16.31 -1.94 -8.15
CA THR A 576 17.39 -1.47 -9.04
C THR A 576 18.42 -2.57 -9.30
N TRP A 577 18.49 -3.57 -8.41
CA TRP A 577 19.34 -4.75 -8.57
C TRP A 577 18.69 -5.98 -7.94
N VAL A 578 19.05 -7.14 -8.47
CA VAL A 578 18.67 -8.45 -7.96
C VAL A 578 19.90 -9.33 -7.82
N LYS A 579 19.90 -10.22 -6.82
CA LYS A 579 21.00 -11.15 -6.57
C LYS A 579 20.52 -12.58 -6.63
N LEU A 580 21.23 -13.38 -7.42
CA LEU A 580 21.06 -14.82 -7.53
C LEU A 580 22.20 -15.47 -6.76
N GLN A 581 21.89 -16.17 -5.67
CA GLN A 581 22.92 -16.93 -4.96
C GLN A 581 23.40 -18.10 -5.83
N MET A 582 24.65 -18.53 -5.62
CA MET A 582 25.23 -19.59 -6.44
C MET A 582 24.37 -20.87 -6.44
N ALA A 583 23.79 -21.22 -5.29
CA ALA A 583 22.87 -22.35 -5.17
C ALA A 583 21.62 -22.22 -6.07
N ASP A 584 21.10 -21.00 -6.28
CA ASP A 584 19.96 -20.76 -7.16
C ASP A 584 20.37 -20.83 -8.64
N VAL A 585 21.59 -20.39 -8.96
CA VAL A 585 22.17 -20.58 -10.29
C VAL A 585 22.36 -22.07 -10.59
N GLU A 586 22.89 -22.83 -9.64
CA GLU A 586 23.10 -24.28 -9.77
C GLU A 586 21.79 -25.06 -10.00
N LYS A 587 20.70 -24.67 -9.33
CA LYS A 587 19.36 -25.23 -9.55
C LYS A 587 18.88 -25.07 -10.99
N LEU A 588 19.20 -23.95 -11.65
CA LEU A 588 18.84 -23.73 -13.06
C LEU A 588 19.47 -24.76 -14.01
N PHE A 589 20.61 -25.33 -13.61
CA PHE A 589 21.30 -26.40 -14.34
C PHE A 589 21.02 -27.80 -13.76
N GLY A 590 20.04 -27.94 -12.86
CA GLY A 590 19.69 -29.21 -12.22
C GLY A 590 20.77 -29.76 -11.28
N ARG A 591 21.71 -28.92 -10.83
CA ARG A 591 22.72 -29.27 -9.82
C ARG A 591 22.13 -29.03 -8.42
N LYS A 592 22.45 -29.92 -7.47
CA LYS A 592 21.95 -29.88 -6.09
C LYS A 592 22.94 -29.24 -5.16
#